data_AF-A0A814X2G6-F1
#
_entry.id   AF-A0A814X2G6-F1
#
_cell.length_a   1.000
_cell.length_b   1.000
_cell.length_c   1.000
_cell.angle_alpha   90.00
_cell.angle_beta   90.00
_cell.angle_gamma   90.00
#
_symmetry.space_group_name_H-M   'P 1'
#
loop_
_entity.id
_entity.type
_entity.pdbx_description
1 polymer ?
#
loop_
_entity_poly.entity_id
_entity_poly.type
_entity_poly.pdbx_seq_one_letter_code
_entity_poly.pdbx_strand_id
1 'polypeptide(L)'
;MKIFRMIIQHLSTSLIKLLCCVSILSFISGILFCNNRSLFLEIESTNQSRRLVETALLDIPACTSADRVRQRALLATLQTWARLARYFHVQYWITFGTLVGYVQRRTLLPHDQDIDILIMGQDTSQLVQIALNLSFQNFSWLDSNMYKLVIHPQWYIVNWENRSYFPSQSINFKAPNARFIHRERNVFVDIWLMYDYHPEQSNHLTDSTSMLTGIGLDYKWVSSPKFWSFPLRPCDLSGIRVWCPGEPEEIVCATYGREALYKSDTKCINGSWV
;
A
#
# COMPACT_ATOMS: atom_id res chain seq x y z
N MET A 1 -11.93 64.40 31.47
CA MET A 1 -10.89 63.50 30.94
C MET A 1 -10.46 62.34 31.86
N LYS A 2 -10.90 62.26 33.14
CA LYS A 2 -10.58 61.11 34.02
C LYS A 2 -11.55 59.92 33.89
N ILE A 3 -12.79 60.15 33.48
CA ILE A 3 -13.83 59.09 33.36
C ILE A 3 -13.57 58.17 32.15
N PHE A 4 -12.94 58.68 31.08
CA PHE A 4 -12.66 57.89 29.87
C PHE A 4 -11.51 56.88 30.06
N ARG A 5 -10.56 57.14 30.99
CA ARG A 5 -9.48 56.19 31.30
C ARG A 5 -9.93 54.98 32.12
N MET A 6 -10.98 55.13 32.93
CA MET A 6 -11.49 54.04 33.78
C MET A 6 -12.29 53.00 32.97
N ILE A 7 -13.00 53.43 31.93
CA ILE A 7 -13.80 52.53 31.09
C ILE A 7 -12.91 51.64 30.19
N ILE A 8 -11.77 52.17 29.71
CA ILE A 8 -10.83 51.43 28.85
C ILE A 8 -10.07 50.34 29.64
N GLN A 9 -9.75 50.58 30.92
CA GLN A 9 -9.06 49.57 31.75
C GLN A 9 -9.98 48.40 32.15
N HIS A 10 -11.29 48.63 32.31
CA HIS A 10 -12.22 47.55 32.63
C HIS A 10 -12.66 46.72 31.41
N LEU A 11 -12.72 47.32 30.22
CA LEU A 11 -13.02 46.59 28.98
C LEU A 11 -11.86 45.68 28.53
N SER A 12 -10.62 46.06 28.83
CA SER A 12 -9.41 45.28 28.49
C SER A 12 -9.35 43.93 29.21
N THR A 13 -9.68 43.89 30.50
CA THR A 13 -9.54 42.66 31.30
C THR A 13 -10.64 41.62 31.02
N SER A 14 -11.84 42.06 30.65
CA SER A 14 -12.94 41.17 30.28
C SER A 14 -12.78 40.59 28.87
N LEU A 15 -12.26 41.38 27.92
CA LEU A 15 -12.04 40.92 26.54
C LEU A 15 -10.90 39.89 26.45
N ILE A 16 -9.82 40.08 27.24
CA ILE A 16 -8.70 39.14 27.31
C ILE A 16 -9.12 37.80 27.92
N LYS A 17 -10.00 37.81 28.94
CA LYS A 17 -10.56 36.56 29.50
C LYS A 17 -11.45 35.81 28.49
N LEU A 18 -12.23 36.53 27.69
CA LEU A 18 -13.07 35.94 26.64
C LEU A 18 -12.22 35.34 25.50
N LEU A 19 -11.17 36.03 25.08
CA LEU A 19 -10.22 35.55 24.04
C LEU A 19 -9.43 34.32 24.49
N CYS A 20 -9.04 34.22 25.78
CA CYS A 20 -8.43 33.02 26.34
C CYS A 20 -9.41 31.82 26.42
N CYS A 21 -10.69 32.05 26.74
CA CYS A 21 -11.68 30.97 26.75
C CYS A 21 -11.95 30.41 25.34
N VAL A 22 -12.01 31.27 24.31
CA VAL A 22 -12.26 30.84 22.92
C VAL A 22 -11.07 30.06 22.35
N SER A 23 -9.83 30.41 22.71
CA SER A 23 -8.62 29.69 22.29
C SER A 23 -8.46 28.33 23.01
N ILE A 24 -8.86 28.22 24.28
CA ILE A 24 -8.86 26.93 25.00
C ILE A 24 -9.98 26.00 24.48
N LEU A 25 -11.16 26.54 24.18
CA LEU A 25 -12.27 25.75 23.61
C LEU A 25 -11.97 25.26 22.19
N SER A 26 -11.25 26.04 21.38
CA SER A 26 -10.80 25.60 20.05
C SER A 26 -9.67 24.56 20.11
N PHE A 27 -8.81 24.63 21.13
CA PHE A 27 -7.81 23.58 21.39
C PHE A 27 -8.46 22.28 21.88
N ILE A 28 -9.46 22.36 22.77
CA ILE A 28 -10.20 21.20 23.26
C ILE A 28 -11.07 20.60 22.16
N SER A 29 -11.71 21.42 21.31
CA SER A 29 -12.44 20.93 20.14
C SER A 29 -11.50 20.32 19.10
N GLY A 30 -10.29 20.86 18.93
CA GLY A 30 -9.24 20.28 18.06
C GLY A 30 -8.71 18.94 18.57
N ILE A 31 -8.52 18.80 19.89
CA ILE A 31 -8.12 17.52 20.53
C ILE A 31 -9.27 16.50 20.46
N LEU A 32 -10.52 16.92 20.66
CA LEU A 32 -11.71 16.07 20.49
C LEU A 32 -11.94 15.68 19.02
N PHE A 33 -11.66 16.57 18.04
CA PHE A 33 -11.75 16.24 16.62
C PHE A 33 -10.61 15.32 16.14
N CYS A 34 -9.39 15.47 16.66
CA CYS A 34 -8.30 14.54 16.39
C CYS A 34 -8.56 13.14 16.96
N ASN A 35 -9.20 13.04 18.13
CA ASN A 35 -9.55 11.74 18.71
C ASN A 35 -10.74 11.06 18.03
N ASN A 36 -11.68 11.82 17.44
CA ASN A 36 -12.88 11.21 16.83
C ASN A 36 -12.71 10.76 15.37
N ARG A 37 -11.69 11.22 14.63
CA ARG A 37 -11.39 10.64 13.30
C ARG A 37 -10.73 9.26 13.36
N SER A 38 -10.12 8.93 14.50
CA SER A 38 -9.59 7.59 14.77
C SER A 38 -10.67 6.58 15.20
N LEU A 39 -11.84 7.05 15.63
CA LEU A 39 -12.91 6.20 16.17
C LEU A 39 -13.73 5.46 15.10
N PHE A 40 -13.51 5.76 13.81
CA PHE A 40 -14.04 5.01 12.68
C PHE A 40 -13.00 4.08 12.02
N LEU A 41 -11.90 3.79 12.71
CA LEU A 41 -11.10 2.61 12.42
C LEU A 41 -11.92 1.40 12.87
N GLU A 42 -12.71 0.84 11.94
CA GLU A 42 -13.41 -0.42 12.12
C GLU A 42 -12.48 -1.42 12.82
N ILE A 43 -12.87 -1.79 14.04
CA ILE A 43 -12.44 -3.05 14.63
C ILE A 43 -13.13 -4.12 13.78
N GLU A 44 -12.59 -4.40 12.59
CA GLU A 44 -12.82 -5.69 11.96
C GLU A 44 -12.36 -6.72 12.99
N SER A 45 -13.32 -7.36 13.64
CA SER A 45 -13.03 -8.44 14.57
C SER A 45 -12.20 -9.48 13.82
N THR A 46 -11.26 -10.12 14.52
CA THR A 46 -10.46 -11.22 13.98
C THR A 46 -11.33 -12.29 13.31
N ASN A 47 -12.54 -12.50 13.81
CA ASN A 47 -13.55 -13.38 13.23
C ASN A 47 -14.08 -12.91 11.86
N GLN A 48 -14.33 -11.61 11.70
CA GLN A 48 -14.76 -11.05 10.41
C GLN A 48 -13.65 -11.12 9.37
N SER A 49 -12.42 -10.79 9.75
CA SER A 49 -11.24 -10.91 8.87
C SER A 49 -11.05 -12.36 8.41
N ARG A 50 -11.13 -13.33 9.33
CA ARG A 50 -11.06 -14.75 8.97
C ARG A 50 -12.18 -15.18 8.01
N ARG A 51 -13.42 -14.73 8.25
CA ARG A 51 -14.56 -15.05 7.37
C ARG A 51 -14.37 -14.49 5.97
N LEU A 52 -13.83 -13.28 5.84
CA LEU A 52 -13.53 -12.67 4.54
C LEU A 52 -12.55 -13.54 3.75
N VAL A 53 -11.45 -13.97 4.38
CA VAL A 53 -10.46 -14.84 3.74
C VAL A 53 -11.06 -16.18 3.33
N GLU A 54 -11.84 -16.85 4.19
CA GLU A 54 -12.45 -18.13 3.82
C GLU A 54 -13.49 -17.99 2.70
N THR A 55 -14.23 -16.88 2.66
CA THR A 55 -15.18 -16.60 1.57
C THR A 55 -14.43 -16.39 0.25
N ALA A 56 -13.37 -15.58 0.27
CA ALA A 56 -12.53 -15.30 -0.88
C ALA A 56 -11.89 -16.56 -1.50
N LEU A 57 -11.54 -17.55 -0.68
CA LEU A 57 -10.97 -18.81 -1.15
C LEU A 57 -11.93 -19.64 -2.01
N LEU A 58 -13.24 -19.46 -1.86
CA LEU A 58 -14.24 -20.17 -2.66
C LEU A 58 -14.13 -19.80 -4.16
N ASP A 59 -13.74 -18.57 -4.44
CA ASP A 59 -13.64 -18.03 -5.81
C ASP A 59 -12.27 -18.24 -6.46
N ILE A 60 -11.28 -18.70 -5.70
CA ILE A 60 -9.94 -18.99 -6.20
C ILE A 60 -9.84 -20.50 -6.46
N PRO A 61 -9.60 -20.96 -7.70
CA PRO A 61 -9.27 -22.36 -7.95
C PRO A 61 -8.03 -22.82 -7.19
N ALA A 62 -7.96 -24.10 -6.82
CA ALA A 62 -6.75 -24.73 -6.28
C ALA A 62 -6.44 -25.99 -7.09
N CYS A 63 -5.16 -26.22 -7.38
CA CYS A 63 -4.69 -27.42 -8.05
C CYS A 63 -4.32 -28.51 -7.04
N THR A 64 -3.81 -28.10 -5.87
CA THR A 64 -3.48 -28.96 -4.73
C THR A 64 -3.97 -28.38 -3.41
N SER A 65 -3.92 -29.19 -2.34
CA SER A 65 -4.17 -28.70 -0.98
C SER A 65 -3.13 -27.66 -0.51
N ALA A 66 -1.89 -27.73 -1.02
CA ALA A 66 -0.85 -26.75 -0.72
C ALA A 66 -1.21 -25.36 -1.26
N ASP A 67 -1.90 -25.28 -2.40
CA ASP A 67 -2.39 -24.00 -2.93
C ASP A 67 -3.35 -23.32 -1.95
N ARG A 68 -4.23 -24.07 -1.27
CA ARG A 68 -5.15 -23.51 -0.27
C ARG A 68 -4.43 -22.91 0.92
N VAL A 69 -3.33 -23.53 1.35
CA VAL A 69 -2.50 -23.00 2.44
C VAL A 69 -1.84 -21.69 2.00
N ARG A 70 -1.26 -21.66 0.80
CA ARG A 70 -0.60 -20.47 0.24
C ARG A 70 -1.59 -19.32 -0.01
N GLN A 71 -2.69 -19.59 -0.71
CA GLN A 71 -3.72 -18.61 -1.04
C GLN A 71 -4.30 -17.96 0.23
N ARG A 72 -4.57 -18.76 1.27
CA ARG A 72 -5.04 -18.24 2.56
C ARG A 72 -4.01 -17.29 3.18
N ALA A 73 -2.74 -17.66 3.17
CA ALA A 73 -1.68 -16.83 3.69
C ALA A 73 -1.52 -15.53 2.89
N LEU A 74 -1.60 -15.59 1.55
CA LEU A 74 -1.55 -14.41 0.68
C LEU A 74 -2.70 -13.45 0.98
N LEU A 75 -3.94 -13.95 1.03
CA LEU A 75 -5.11 -13.11 1.34
C LEU A 75 -5.02 -12.48 2.73
N ALA A 76 -4.60 -13.24 3.75
CA ALA A 76 -4.39 -12.70 5.09
C ALA A 76 -3.28 -11.62 5.12
N THR A 77 -2.22 -11.84 4.33
CA THR A 77 -1.11 -10.88 4.19
C THR A 77 -1.58 -9.60 3.48
N LEU A 78 -2.37 -9.71 2.41
CA LEU A 78 -2.96 -8.57 1.70
C LEU A 78 -3.91 -7.78 2.60
N GLN A 79 -4.80 -8.46 3.32
CA GLN A 79 -5.74 -7.79 4.23
C GLN A 79 -4.99 -7.03 5.32
N THR A 80 -3.96 -7.65 5.90
CA THR A 80 -3.12 -7.02 6.93
C THR A 80 -2.34 -5.84 6.36
N TRP A 81 -1.78 -5.97 5.15
CA TRP A 81 -1.14 -4.87 4.44
C TRP A 81 -2.12 -3.71 4.18
N ALA A 82 -3.31 -4.00 3.66
CA ALA A 82 -4.31 -2.97 3.35
C ALA A 82 -4.73 -2.20 4.62
N ARG A 83 -4.86 -2.89 5.75
CA ARG A 83 -5.10 -2.26 7.06
C ARG A 83 -3.93 -1.39 7.51
N LEU A 84 -2.70 -1.88 7.38
CA LEU A 84 -1.48 -1.14 7.68
C LEU A 84 -1.36 0.14 6.83
N ALA A 85 -1.53 0.01 5.52
CA ALA A 85 -1.48 1.11 4.57
C ALA A 85 -2.55 2.15 4.87
N ARG A 86 -3.79 1.73 5.21
CA ARG A 86 -4.86 2.64 5.62
C ARG A 86 -4.52 3.39 6.92
N TYR A 87 -4.00 2.67 7.92
CA TYR A 87 -3.66 3.24 9.22
C TYR A 87 -2.54 4.29 9.11
N PHE A 88 -1.52 4.02 8.29
CA PHE A 88 -0.39 4.93 8.09
C PHE A 88 -0.54 5.87 6.88
N HIS A 89 -1.69 5.85 6.20
CA HIS A 89 -1.97 6.62 4.99
C HIS A 89 -0.91 6.43 3.89
N VAL A 90 -0.51 5.17 3.65
CA VAL A 90 0.35 4.81 2.52
C VAL A 90 -0.51 4.76 1.26
N GLN A 91 -0.21 5.61 0.29
CA GLN A 91 -0.80 5.50 -1.04
C GLN A 91 -0.07 4.40 -1.81
N TYR A 92 -0.82 3.42 -2.30
CA TYR A 92 -0.31 2.32 -3.11
C TYR A 92 -1.36 1.91 -4.13
N TRP A 93 -1.01 1.05 -5.08
CA TRP A 93 -2.00 0.36 -5.92
C TRP A 93 -1.48 -1.02 -6.35
N ILE A 94 -2.38 -1.94 -6.66
CA ILE A 94 -2.00 -3.29 -7.12
C ILE A 94 -1.37 -3.25 -8.52
N THR A 95 -0.43 -4.15 -8.78
CA THR A 95 0.30 -4.24 -10.06
C THR A 95 0.59 -5.71 -10.44
N PHE A 96 1.30 -5.92 -11.55
CA PHE A 96 1.78 -7.22 -12.03
C PHE A 96 0.72 -8.35 -11.98
N GLY A 97 1.09 -9.55 -11.52
CA GLY A 97 0.20 -10.72 -11.45
C GLY A 97 -1.06 -10.43 -10.63
N THR A 98 -0.92 -9.68 -9.53
CA THR A 98 -2.06 -9.21 -8.72
C THR A 98 -3.07 -8.42 -9.54
N LEU A 99 -2.60 -7.48 -10.38
CA LEU A 99 -3.46 -6.66 -11.23
C LEU A 99 -4.10 -7.49 -12.34
N VAL A 100 -3.38 -8.46 -12.91
CA VAL A 100 -3.93 -9.42 -13.88
C VAL A 100 -5.07 -10.23 -13.25
N GLY A 101 -4.88 -10.75 -12.04
CA GLY A 101 -5.93 -11.44 -11.28
C GLY A 101 -7.16 -10.56 -11.05
N TYR A 102 -6.94 -9.30 -10.65
CA TYR A 102 -8.02 -8.33 -10.50
C TYR A 102 -8.79 -8.11 -11.82
N VAL A 103 -8.09 -7.88 -12.94
CA VAL A 103 -8.73 -7.61 -14.24
C VAL A 103 -9.49 -8.82 -14.75
N GLN A 104 -8.90 -10.02 -14.69
CA GLN A 104 -9.54 -11.23 -15.24
C GLN A 104 -10.76 -11.68 -14.44
N ARG A 105 -10.68 -11.60 -13.10
CA ARG A 105 -11.58 -12.36 -12.22
C ARG A 105 -11.83 -11.74 -10.85
N ARG A 106 -11.35 -10.51 -10.62
CA ARG A 106 -11.49 -9.79 -9.33
C ARG A 106 -10.97 -10.58 -8.12
N THR A 107 -10.03 -11.50 -8.35
CA THR A 107 -9.41 -12.34 -7.31
C THR A 107 -7.94 -12.64 -7.66
N LEU A 108 -7.18 -13.22 -6.74
CA LEU A 108 -5.78 -13.60 -7.00
C LEU A 108 -5.69 -14.63 -8.14
N LEU A 109 -4.60 -14.61 -8.90
CA LEU A 109 -4.34 -15.73 -9.79
C LEU A 109 -4.06 -16.98 -8.94
N PRO A 110 -4.63 -18.15 -9.28
CA PRO A 110 -4.53 -19.35 -8.44
C PRO A 110 -3.11 -19.81 -8.10
N HIS A 111 -2.17 -19.56 -9.01
CA HIS A 111 -0.79 -20.05 -8.99
C HIS A 111 0.21 -19.03 -8.44
N ASP A 112 -0.20 -17.77 -8.20
CA ASP A 112 0.66 -16.72 -7.68
C ASP A 112 1.29 -17.13 -6.34
N GLN A 113 2.53 -16.70 -6.13
CA GLN A 113 3.33 -17.00 -4.94
C GLN A 113 3.45 -15.81 -3.98
N ASP A 114 3.14 -14.62 -4.47
CA ASP A 114 3.26 -13.32 -3.83
C ASP A 114 2.13 -12.39 -4.29
N ILE A 115 2.17 -11.16 -3.79
CA ILE A 115 1.26 -10.08 -4.20
C ILE A 115 2.13 -8.87 -4.51
N ASP A 116 1.97 -8.31 -5.69
CA ASP A 116 2.65 -7.07 -6.05
C ASP A 116 1.79 -5.82 -5.87
N ILE A 117 2.41 -4.77 -5.33
CA ILE A 117 1.89 -3.41 -5.32
C ILE A 117 2.95 -2.41 -5.78
N LEU A 118 2.50 -1.22 -6.16
CA LEU A 118 3.33 -0.06 -6.43
C LEU A 118 3.10 1.02 -5.37
N ILE A 119 4.17 1.76 -5.06
CA ILE A 119 4.12 3.07 -4.41
C ILE A 119 4.91 4.07 -5.25
N MET A 120 4.75 5.36 -4.98
CA MET A 120 5.67 6.35 -5.53
C MET A 120 7.03 6.24 -4.85
N GLY A 121 8.12 6.34 -5.63
CA GLY A 121 9.48 6.18 -5.13
C GLY A 121 9.82 7.11 -3.96
N GLN A 122 9.37 8.37 -4.02
CA GLN A 122 9.56 9.36 -2.96
C GLN A 122 8.94 8.96 -1.61
N ASP A 123 7.90 8.12 -1.63
CA ASP A 123 7.17 7.69 -0.43
C ASP A 123 7.86 6.52 0.28
N THR A 124 8.97 5.99 -0.25
CA THR A 124 9.74 4.92 0.41
C THR A 124 10.23 5.34 1.81
N SER A 125 10.54 6.63 2.00
CA SER A 125 10.91 7.16 3.32
C SER A 125 9.81 6.99 4.36
N GLN A 126 8.53 7.04 3.97
CA GLN A 126 7.39 6.74 4.83
C GLN A 126 7.42 5.29 5.30
N LEU A 127 7.75 4.33 4.41
CA LEU A 127 7.87 2.92 4.78
C LEU A 127 8.98 2.66 5.80
N VAL A 128 10.10 3.41 5.72
CA VAL A 128 11.17 3.35 6.72
C VAL A 128 10.65 3.78 8.09
N GLN A 129 9.90 4.88 8.16
CA GLN A 129 9.30 5.36 9.42
C GLN A 129 8.28 4.36 9.97
N ILE A 130 7.47 3.73 9.11
CA ILE A 130 6.53 2.68 9.50
C ILE A 130 7.30 1.48 10.08
N ALA A 131 8.34 0.99 9.40
CA ALA A 131 9.14 -0.14 9.87
C ALA A 131 9.79 0.12 11.24
N LEU A 132 10.28 1.36 11.47
CA LEU A 132 10.77 1.80 12.77
C LEU A 132 9.64 1.80 13.82
N ASN A 133 8.48 2.37 13.51
CA ASN A 133 7.33 2.37 14.43
C ASN A 133 6.89 0.96 14.82
N LEU A 134 6.84 0.03 13.86
CA LEU A 134 6.51 -1.38 14.10
C LEU A 134 7.54 -2.09 14.99
N SER A 135 8.77 -1.57 15.07
CA SER A 135 9.85 -2.12 15.90
C SER A 135 9.78 -1.63 17.36
N PHE A 136 9.18 -0.46 17.60
CA PHE A 136 9.13 0.17 18.93
C PHE A 136 7.74 0.20 19.56
N GLN A 137 6.68 0.02 18.77
CA GLN A 137 5.30 0.10 19.23
C GLN A 137 4.59 -1.23 19.01
N ASN A 138 3.74 -1.60 19.98
CA ASN A 138 2.86 -2.74 19.85
C ASN A 138 1.49 -2.27 19.35
N PHE A 139 1.09 -2.75 18.18
CA PHE A 139 -0.24 -2.48 17.63
C PHE A 139 -1.12 -3.69 17.92
N SER A 140 -2.16 -3.51 18.74
CA SER A 140 -3.04 -4.62 19.18
C SER A 140 -3.70 -5.40 18.03
N TRP A 141 -3.77 -4.81 16.84
CA TRP A 141 -4.35 -5.40 15.64
C TRP A 141 -3.33 -6.03 14.68
N LEU A 142 -2.02 -5.84 14.91
CA LEU A 142 -0.95 -6.40 14.10
C LEU A 142 -0.13 -7.37 14.94
N ASP A 143 -0.18 -8.65 14.59
CA ASP A 143 0.70 -9.64 15.19
C ASP A 143 2.13 -9.48 14.63
N SER A 144 3.02 -8.85 15.40
CA SER A 144 4.42 -8.63 15.04
C SER A 144 5.26 -9.92 15.00
N ASN A 145 4.77 -11.02 15.59
CA ASN A 145 5.38 -12.34 15.45
C ASN A 145 4.98 -13.01 14.13
N MET A 146 3.84 -12.63 13.56
CA MET A 146 3.35 -13.15 12.29
C MET A 146 3.80 -12.32 11.10
N TYR A 147 3.85 -10.99 11.24
CA TYR A 147 4.14 -10.07 10.13
C TYR A 147 5.41 -9.25 10.35
N LYS A 148 6.06 -8.86 9.26
CA LYS A 148 7.15 -7.87 9.27
C LYS A 148 7.18 -7.05 7.99
N LEU A 149 7.50 -5.77 8.13
CA LEU A 149 7.87 -4.91 7.01
C LEU A 149 9.40 -4.87 6.92
N VAL A 150 9.95 -5.28 5.78
CA VAL A 150 11.40 -5.28 5.52
C VAL A 150 11.67 -4.30 4.38
N ILE A 151 12.55 -3.32 4.64
CA ILE A 151 12.97 -2.32 3.65
C ILE A 151 14.39 -2.64 3.20
N HIS A 152 14.64 -2.59 1.89
CA HIS A 152 15.98 -2.77 1.36
C HIS A 152 16.91 -1.63 1.85
N PRO A 153 18.10 -1.87 2.44
CA PRO A 153 18.92 -0.81 3.04
C PRO A 153 19.41 0.23 2.03
N GLN A 154 19.54 -0.19 0.77
CA GLN A 154 19.90 0.66 -0.37
C GLN A 154 18.69 1.06 -1.22
N TRP A 155 17.51 1.23 -0.60
CA TRP A 155 16.28 1.61 -1.30
C TRP A 155 16.39 2.91 -2.10
N TYR A 156 17.30 3.81 -1.69
CA TYR A 156 17.60 5.09 -2.35
C TYR A 156 18.41 4.93 -3.65
N ILE A 157 19.02 3.76 -3.91
CA ILE A 157 19.69 3.47 -5.18
C ILE A 157 18.62 3.07 -6.19
N VAL A 158 18.34 3.94 -7.16
CA VAL A 158 17.23 3.76 -8.12
C VAL A 158 17.46 2.54 -9.02
N ASN A 159 18.66 2.37 -9.58
CA ASN A 159 19.01 1.18 -10.34
C ASN A 159 19.22 0.00 -9.38
N TRP A 160 18.32 -0.99 -9.44
CA TRP A 160 18.32 -2.15 -8.56
C TRP A 160 19.55 -3.05 -8.75
N GLU A 161 20.17 -3.07 -9.93
CA GLU A 161 21.35 -3.89 -10.21
C GLU A 161 22.55 -3.48 -9.35
N ASN A 162 22.64 -2.17 -9.06
CA ASN A 162 23.67 -1.55 -8.23
C ASN A 162 23.46 -1.78 -6.73
N ARG A 163 22.39 -2.46 -6.34
CA ARG A 163 22.14 -2.86 -4.96
C ARG A 163 22.87 -4.16 -4.64
N SER A 164 23.17 -4.35 -3.37
CA SER A 164 23.78 -5.55 -2.80
C SER A 164 22.73 -6.38 -2.07
N TYR A 165 22.96 -7.68 -1.98
CA TYR A 165 22.24 -8.53 -1.03
C TYR A 165 22.71 -8.25 0.40
N PHE A 166 21.82 -8.43 1.38
CA PHE A 166 22.17 -8.34 2.80
C PHE A 166 21.68 -9.60 3.55
N PRO A 167 22.33 -10.77 3.36
CA PRO A 167 21.89 -12.03 3.94
C PRO A 167 21.87 -12.02 5.47
N SER A 168 22.80 -11.28 6.10
CA SER A 168 22.85 -11.10 7.56
C SER A 168 21.62 -10.38 8.13
N GLN A 169 20.87 -9.68 7.29
CA GLN A 169 19.61 -9.00 7.62
C GLN A 169 18.38 -9.75 7.06
N SER A 170 18.57 -10.98 6.55
CA SER A 170 17.53 -11.76 5.85
C SER A 170 16.97 -11.05 4.60
N ILE A 171 17.78 -10.24 3.91
CA ILE A 171 17.41 -9.53 2.69
C ILE A 171 18.12 -10.21 1.52
N ASN A 172 17.40 -11.15 0.92
CA ASN A 172 17.85 -11.99 -0.20
C ASN A 172 17.27 -11.50 -1.54
N PHE A 173 16.98 -10.21 -1.65
CA PHE A 173 16.42 -9.58 -2.85
C PHE A 173 17.11 -8.24 -3.09
N LYS A 174 17.26 -7.85 -4.37
CA LYS A 174 17.71 -6.51 -4.79
C LYS A 174 16.53 -5.60 -5.20
N ALA A 175 15.52 -6.21 -5.79
CA ALA A 175 14.20 -5.66 -6.03
C ALA A 175 13.17 -6.67 -5.50
N PRO A 176 12.01 -6.23 -4.96
CA PRO A 176 11.51 -4.84 -4.87
C PRO A 176 12.23 -3.97 -3.81
N ASN A 177 11.71 -2.77 -3.53
CA ASN A 177 12.26 -1.88 -2.49
C ASN A 177 11.92 -2.33 -1.06
N ALA A 178 10.79 -3.01 -0.90
CA ALA A 178 10.36 -3.52 0.39
C ALA A 178 9.47 -4.75 0.22
N ARG A 179 9.37 -5.53 1.30
CA ARG A 179 8.45 -6.67 1.41
C ARG A 179 7.67 -6.60 2.70
N PHE A 180 6.35 -6.77 2.63
CA PHE A 180 5.52 -7.04 3.81
C PHE A 180 5.28 -8.55 3.92
N ILE A 181 5.93 -9.20 4.88
CA ILE A 181 6.12 -10.66 4.91
C ILE A 181 5.28 -11.29 6.02
N HIS A 182 4.60 -12.38 5.67
CA HIS A 182 4.05 -13.34 6.62
C HIS A 182 5.12 -14.36 7.00
N ARG A 183 5.64 -14.26 8.22
CA ARG A 183 6.83 -14.99 8.70
C ARG A 183 6.68 -16.51 8.66
N GLU A 184 5.57 -17.06 9.14
CA GLU A 184 5.36 -18.51 9.20
C GLU A 184 5.28 -19.18 7.81
N ARG A 185 4.61 -18.51 6.86
CA ARG A 185 4.31 -19.06 5.53
C ARG A 185 5.27 -18.59 4.46
N ASN A 186 6.12 -17.62 4.78
CA ASN A 186 7.09 -17.00 3.89
C ASN A 186 6.47 -16.50 2.57
N VAL A 187 5.22 -16.03 2.63
CA VAL A 187 4.57 -15.29 1.54
C VAL A 187 4.67 -13.79 1.83
N PHE A 188 4.56 -12.96 0.80
CA PHE A 188 4.79 -11.53 0.96
C PHE A 188 4.01 -10.68 -0.04
N VAL A 189 3.83 -9.41 0.35
CA VAL A 189 3.52 -8.33 -0.58
C VAL A 189 4.83 -7.68 -1.02
N ASP A 190 5.14 -7.74 -2.30
CA ASP A 190 6.26 -7.07 -2.94
C ASP A 190 5.89 -5.62 -3.27
N ILE A 191 6.71 -4.69 -2.76
CA ILE A 191 6.44 -3.24 -2.83
C ILE A 191 7.39 -2.59 -3.82
N TRP A 192 6.93 -2.54 -5.07
CA TRP A 192 7.64 -1.97 -6.20
C TRP A 192 7.51 -0.45 -6.24
N LEU A 193 8.40 0.20 -6.99
CA LEU A 193 8.42 1.65 -7.12
C LEU A 193 7.97 2.12 -8.49
N MET A 194 7.29 3.26 -8.47
CA MET A 194 6.96 4.08 -9.63
C MET A 194 7.56 5.48 -9.44
N TYR A 195 8.12 6.05 -10.49
CA TYR A 195 8.71 7.40 -10.52
C TYR A 195 7.94 8.27 -11.50
N ASP A 196 7.92 9.59 -11.28
CA ASP A 196 7.40 10.59 -12.22
C ASP A 196 8.48 11.14 -13.17
N TYR A 197 9.61 10.44 -13.25
CA TYR A 197 10.73 10.69 -14.14
C TYR A 197 11.32 9.36 -14.61
N HIS A 198 12.02 9.38 -15.75
CA HIS A 198 12.74 8.20 -16.25
C HIS A 198 14.18 8.16 -15.69
N PRO A 199 14.57 7.16 -14.88
CA PRO A 199 15.85 7.18 -14.17
C PRO A 199 17.12 7.23 -15.04
N GLU A 200 17.05 6.71 -16.26
CA GLU A 200 18.19 6.72 -17.20
C GLU A 200 18.23 7.95 -18.12
N GLN A 201 17.19 8.79 -18.13
CA GLN A 201 17.15 9.97 -18.97
C GLN A 201 17.48 11.19 -18.10
N SER A 202 18.69 11.73 -18.26
CA SER A 202 19.16 12.90 -17.52
C SER A 202 18.49 14.22 -17.95
N ASN A 203 17.79 14.22 -19.09
CA ASN A 203 17.11 15.39 -19.61
C ASN A 203 15.61 15.26 -19.37
N HIS A 204 15.08 16.19 -18.57
CA HIS A 204 13.65 16.45 -18.44
C HIS A 204 13.05 16.72 -19.82
N LEU A 205 12.59 15.66 -20.50
CA LEU A 205 11.78 15.81 -21.69
C LEU A 205 10.51 16.54 -21.25
N THR A 206 10.39 17.78 -21.73
CA THR A 206 9.26 18.70 -21.59
C THR A 206 8.04 18.22 -22.37
N ASP A 207 7.86 16.91 -22.50
CA ASP A 207 6.80 16.34 -23.31
C ASP A 207 5.48 16.42 -22.55
N SER A 208 4.45 16.84 -23.28
CA SER A 208 3.16 17.30 -22.74
C SER A 208 2.35 16.25 -21.96
N THR A 209 2.77 14.98 -22.00
CA THR A 209 2.16 13.88 -21.27
C THR A 209 2.98 13.54 -20.04
N SER A 210 2.44 13.79 -18.85
CA SER A 210 3.02 13.31 -17.59
C SER A 210 3.07 11.77 -17.63
N MET A 211 4.28 11.21 -17.59
CA MET A 211 4.53 9.77 -17.58
C MET A 211 4.87 9.29 -16.17
N LEU A 212 4.68 8.00 -15.93
CA LEU A 212 5.19 7.28 -14.78
C LEU A 212 6.11 6.16 -15.27
N THR A 213 7.28 6.02 -14.64
CA THR A 213 8.30 5.05 -15.01
C THR A 213 8.55 4.09 -13.85
N GLY A 214 8.50 2.79 -14.13
CA GLY A 214 8.77 1.72 -13.18
C GLY A 214 9.57 0.59 -13.82
N ILE A 215 9.88 -0.45 -13.04
CA ILE A 215 10.53 -1.67 -13.56
C ILE A 215 9.44 -2.56 -14.17
N GLY A 216 9.67 -3.09 -15.37
CA GLY A 216 8.80 -4.05 -16.06
C GLY A 216 9.15 -5.52 -15.78
N LEU A 217 8.49 -6.44 -16.48
CA LEU A 217 8.65 -7.89 -16.30
C LEU A 217 10.05 -8.42 -16.60
N ASP A 218 10.75 -7.79 -17.55
CA ASP A 218 12.11 -8.12 -17.95
C ASP A 218 13.17 -7.33 -17.18
N TYR A 219 12.76 -6.72 -16.05
CA TYR A 219 13.58 -5.86 -15.20
C TYR A 219 14.14 -4.60 -15.88
N LYS A 220 13.60 -4.21 -17.04
CA LYS A 220 13.91 -2.93 -17.71
C LYS A 220 12.95 -1.83 -17.29
N TRP A 221 13.36 -0.58 -17.52
CA TRP A 221 12.48 0.57 -17.32
C TRP A 221 11.35 0.58 -18.34
N VAL A 222 10.13 0.73 -17.86
CA VAL A 222 8.93 0.88 -18.67
C VAL A 222 8.20 2.13 -18.22
N SER A 223 7.76 2.93 -19.18
CA SER A 223 7.00 4.16 -18.92
C SER A 223 5.57 4.02 -19.41
N SER A 224 4.63 4.56 -18.66
CA SER A 224 3.21 4.59 -19.00
C SER A 224 2.63 5.98 -18.73
N PRO A 225 1.56 6.40 -19.44
CA PRO A 225 0.89 7.65 -19.13
C PRO A 225 0.38 7.69 -17.69
N LYS A 226 0.62 8.80 -16.99
CA LYS A 226 0.21 8.96 -15.58
C LYS A 226 -1.29 8.77 -15.38
N PHE A 227 -2.10 9.15 -16.36
CA PHE A 227 -3.56 9.00 -16.30
C PHE A 227 -4.03 7.54 -16.32
N TRP A 228 -3.19 6.58 -16.75
CA TRP A 228 -3.51 5.15 -16.59
C TRP A 228 -3.46 4.72 -15.13
N SER A 229 -2.58 5.34 -14.33
CA SER A 229 -2.50 5.06 -12.90
C SER A 229 -3.43 5.96 -12.10
N PHE A 230 -3.42 7.27 -12.34
CA PHE A 230 -4.15 8.26 -11.53
C PHE A 230 -5.37 8.86 -12.25
N PRO A 231 -6.46 9.18 -11.52
CA PRO A 231 -6.64 8.99 -10.08
C PRO A 231 -6.82 7.52 -9.72
N LEU A 232 -6.21 7.11 -8.59
CA LEU A 232 -6.43 5.77 -8.02
C LEU A 232 -7.90 5.61 -7.65
N ARG A 233 -8.43 4.40 -7.80
CA ARG A 233 -9.81 4.07 -7.46
C ARG A 233 -9.82 2.95 -6.41
N PRO A 234 -10.70 3.02 -5.38
CA PRO A 234 -10.90 1.88 -4.50
C PRO A 234 -11.49 0.73 -5.32
N CYS A 235 -11.01 -0.48 -5.06
CA CYS A 235 -11.47 -1.70 -5.70
C CYS A 235 -11.42 -2.86 -4.72
N ASP A 236 -12.18 -3.93 -4.99
CA ASP A 236 -12.20 -5.12 -4.15
C ASP A 236 -11.48 -6.27 -4.89
N LEU A 237 -10.38 -6.75 -4.31
CA LEU A 237 -9.62 -7.91 -4.77
C LEU A 237 -9.88 -9.05 -3.81
N SER A 238 -10.60 -10.08 -4.26
CA SER A 238 -11.04 -11.19 -3.40
C SER A 238 -11.83 -10.70 -2.18
N GLY A 239 -12.66 -9.66 -2.35
CA GLY A 239 -13.40 -9.01 -1.27
C GLY A 239 -12.56 -8.10 -0.35
N ILE A 240 -11.24 -8.05 -0.53
CA ILE A 240 -10.36 -7.16 0.24
C ILE A 240 -10.29 -5.81 -0.48
N ARG A 241 -10.71 -4.74 0.21
CA ARG A 241 -10.64 -3.39 -0.33
C ARG A 241 -9.20 -2.89 -0.43
N VAL A 242 -8.76 -2.64 -1.65
CA VAL A 242 -7.43 -2.13 -2.02
C VAL A 242 -7.57 -0.94 -2.96
N TRP A 243 -6.44 -0.42 -3.44
CA TRP A 243 -6.39 0.62 -4.46
C TRP A 243 -5.98 0.02 -5.80
N CYS A 244 -6.69 0.41 -6.86
CA CYS A 244 -6.41 0.07 -8.23
C CYS A 244 -5.99 1.31 -9.03
N PRO A 245 -5.21 1.14 -10.09
CA PRO A 245 -4.96 2.20 -11.06
C PRO A 245 -6.27 2.63 -11.76
N GLY A 246 -6.27 3.82 -12.35
CA GLY A 246 -7.41 4.42 -13.03
C GLY A 246 -7.87 3.63 -14.26
N GLU A 247 -6.93 3.09 -15.04
CA GLU A 247 -7.15 2.30 -16.25
C GLU A 247 -6.41 0.94 -16.15
N PRO A 248 -6.91 0.00 -15.32
CA PRO A 248 -6.21 -1.25 -15.04
C PRO A 248 -6.07 -2.15 -16.27
N GLU A 249 -7.07 -2.18 -17.15
CA GLU A 249 -7.05 -2.96 -18.38
C GLU A 249 -5.97 -2.48 -19.37
N GLU A 250 -5.74 -1.16 -19.47
CA GLU A 250 -4.70 -0.58 -20.34
C GLU A 250 -3.31 -0.99 -19.86
N ILE A 251 -3.07 -0.94 -18.55
CA ILE A 251 -1.79 -1.37 -17.96
C ILE A 251 -1.56 -2.87 -18.19
N VAL A 252 -2.57 -3.71 -17.98
CA VAL A 252 -2.46 -5.17 -18.24
C VAL A 252 -2.22 -5.43 -19.73
N CYS A 253 -2.96 -4.77 -20.62
CA CYS A 253 -2.82 -4.95 -22.06
C CYS A 253 -1.44 -4.51 -22.56
N ALA A 254 -0.90 -3.40 -22.05
CA ALA A 254 0.41 -2.91 -22.43
C ALA A 254 1.55 -3.80 -21.89
N THR A 255 1.37 -4.39 -20.71
CA THR A 255 2.43 -5.18 -20.04
C THR A 255 2.43 -6.65 -20.46
N TYR A 256 1.26 -7.27 -20.60
CA TYR A 256 1.08 -8.71 -20.81
C TYR A 256 0.42 -9.06 -22.16
N GLY A 257 0.00 -8.05 -22.92
CA GLY A 257 -0.77 -8.23 -24.14
C GLY A 257 -2.26 -8.40 -23.89
N ARG A 258 -3.06 -8.21 -24.96
CA ARG A 258 -4.53 -8.19 -24.88
C ARG A 258 -5.15 -9.50 -24.42
N GLU A 259 -4.51 -10.65 -24.68
CA GLU A 259 -5.01 -11.95 -24.24
C GLU A 259 -5.05 -12.07 -22.71
N ALA A 260 -4.14 -11.40 -22.00
CA ALA A 260 -4.05 -11.45 -20.55
C ALA A 260 -5.27 -10.83 -19.84
N LEU A 261 -6.14 -10.10 -20.56
CA LEU A 261 -7.38 -9.57 -20.02
C LEU A 261 -8.41 -10.66 -19.71
N TYR A 262 -8.36 -11.79 -20.42
CA TYR A 262 -9.39 -12.84 -20.34
C TYR A 262 -8.84 -14.27 -20.28
N LYS A 263 -7.52 -14.45 -20.42
CA LYS A 263 -6.90 -15.76 -20.48
C LYS A 263 -5.67 -15.82 -19.55
N SER A 264 -5.71 -16.80 -18.65
CA SER A 264 -4.53 -17.23 -17.88
C SER A 264 -3.60 -18.01 -18.79
N ASP A 265 -2.31 -17.69 -18.75
CA ASP A 265 -1.25 -18.46 -19.40
C ASP A 265 -1.03 -19.82 -18.71
N THR A 266 -1.34 -19.89 -17.41
CA THR A 266 -1.12 -21.06 -16.57
C THR A 266 -2.41 -21.82 -16.28
N LYS A 267 -2.36 -23.16 -16.30
CA LYS A 267 -3.49 -24.08 -16.02
C LYS A 267 -3.08 -25.21 -15.08
N CYS A 268 -4.04 -25.73 -14.32
CA CYS A 268 -3.81 -26.92 -13.50
C CYS A 268 -3.96 -28.19 -14.35
N ILE A 269 -2.88 -28.95 -14.50
CA ILE A 269 -2.86 -30.25 -15.18
C ILE A 269 -2.21 -31.28 -14.26
N ASN A 270 -2.93 -32.34 -13.92
CA ASN A 270 -2.45 -33.44 -13.07
C ASN A 270 -1.84 -33.01 -11.72
N GLY A 271 -2.43 -31.99 -11.07
CA GLY A 271 -1.95 -31.50 -9.77
C GLY A 271 -0.77 -30.52 -9.85
N SER A 272 -0.39 -30.07 -11.05
CA SER A 272 0.64 -29.06 -11.26
C SER A 272 0.12 -27.89 -12.08
N TRP A 273 0.57 -26.68 -11.76
CA TRP A 273 0.38 -25.49 -12.58
C TRP A 273 1.41 -25.51 -13.73
N VAL A 274 0.93 -25.50 -14.98
CA VAL A 274 1.72 -25.53 -16.22
C VAL A 274 1.26 -24.50 -17.23
#